data_AF-A0A951FJ78-F1
#
_entry.id   AF-A0A951FJ78-F1
#
_cell.length_a   1.000
_cell.length_b   1.000
_cell.length_c   1.000
_cell.angle_alpha   90.00
_cell.angle_beta   90.00
_cell.angle_gamma   90.00
#
_symmetry.space_group_name_H-M   'P 1'
#
loop_
_entity.id
_entity.type
_entity.pdbx_description
1 polymer ?
#
loop_
_entity_poly.entity_id
_entity_poly.type
_entity_poly.pdbx_seq_one_letter_code
_entity_poly.pdbx_strand_id
1 'polypeptide(L)'
;MARVATLNYKDRRVLSMRVWVLHWLMVLLAGLSAVLIALPSVVRQPTFYAAQSVVQFDPAAFPALLNEGTPSPALREQQENLGGVLRLNFEDLGRRGLEYAYPAAGQIAITAYSLDAAVAPEIASRAAEGLTRRLYAISGTETLRALLGHEYHAVLLSGENAAGASPANPELATEHELLRRLLLTQALDNIVPQQGSSSIAVLTDPQRQSLTRALEVLIERTEINLSQAQQAERSAGTEAERTDARERARGAISTLNAVRSLTGYMYRQYGTSFDVYSSAPAFVGQRPAAATVVSNYGLLKLSIAGVVGLIGGLLTVLIDRQVGILTKLQELWNYRELIRNMVGRDLKARYKNSVLGYIWSLLNPLLMMLIFWLVFSLLLMNDIKMYPVFLIVALLPWNFAVTAVSGGMRSILDNSNLVKKVYFPREILPITVVLSNLVNYIFALPVMFLVMAGVQWYTLGEINFSWTFAFLPVIIIIQTIFLIGMSLLLSTIAVFFRDTTHIIDILIQLWIFLTPVFFSLEQIATPMQAKLVRWLNPMASIVDFYRDILYGQTKNLVPVPGLPALDGVFRTLLTALVILALGSYVFHRYSGRFGEEI
;
A
#
# COMPACT_ATOMS: atom_id res chain seq x y z
N MET A 1 -10.24 12.12 -45.69
CA MET A 1 -9.33 13.19 -46.15
C MET A 1 -9.87 14.04 -47.32
N ALA A 2 -10.92 13.64 -48.06
CA ALA A 2 -11.40 14.40 -49.24
C ALA A 2 -12.45 15.51 -48.98
N ARG A 3 -12.86 15.79 -47.72
CA ARG A 3 -13.95 16.76 -47.43
C ARG A 3 -13.55 18.10 -46.82
N VAL A 4 -12.26 18.31 -46.57
CA VAL A 4 -11.76 19.61 -46.09
C VAL A 4 -11.60 20.60 -47.26
N ALA A 5 -11.82 20.17 -48.50
CA ALA A 5 -11.56 20.95 -49.70
C ALA A 5 -12.59 22.06 -50.00
N THR A 6 -13.78 22.06 -49.39
CA THR A 6 -14.85 23.03 -49.70
C THR A 6 -14.97 24.22 -48.74
N LEU A 7 -14.13 24.29 -47.70
CA LEU A 7 -14.13 25.43 -46.76
C LEU A 7 -13.26 26.59 -47.28
N ASN A 8 -13.82 27.80 -47.23
CA ASN A 8 -13.19 29.07 -47.58
C ASN A 8 -11.88 29.28 -46.76
N TYR A 9 -10.84 29.90 -47.36
CA TYR A 9 -9.49 30.00 -46.75
C TYR A 9 -9.50 30.65 -45.36
N LYS A 10 -10.40 31.62 -45.14
CA LYS A 10 -10.57 32.35 -43.88
C LYS A 10 -11.11 31.44 -42.76
N ASP A 11 -12.05 30.56 -43.09
CA ASP A 11 -12.64 29.61 -42.13
C ASP A 11 -11.63 28.53 -41.74
N ARG A 12 -10.76 28.08 -42.65
CA ARG A 12 -9.69 27.12 -42.31
C ARG A 12 -8.69 27.69 -41.30
N ARG A 13 -8.31 28.98 -41.41
CA ARG A 13 -7.42 29.62 -40.43
C ARG A 13 -8.04 29.68 -39.05
N VAL A 14 -9.29 30.12 -38.95
CA VAL A 14 -10.00 30.23 -37.66
C VAL A 14 -10.19 28.84 -37.03
N LEU A 15 -10.51 27.83 -37.84
CA LEU A 15 -10.61 26.44 -37.38
C LEU A 15 -9.27 25.94 -36.83
N SER A 16 -8.18 26.16 -37.58
CA SER A 16 -6.83 25.72 -37.19
C SER A 16 -6.37 26.38 -35.89
N MET A 17 -6.71 27.65 -35.67
CA MET A 17 -6.33 28.38 -34.46
C MET A 17 -7.11 27.90 -33.24
N ARG A 18 -8.42 27.62 -33.37
CA ARG A 18 -9.24 27.06 -32.28
C ARG A 18 -8.79 25.66 -31.88
N VAL A 19 -8.51 24.79 -32.85
CA VAL A 19 -7.99 23.44 -32.63
C VAL A 19 -6.62 23.49 -31.94
N TRP A 20 -5.75 24.41 -32.36
CA TRP A 20 -4.44 24.60 -31.75
C TRP A 20 -4.51 25.05 -30.28
N VAL A 21 -5.42 25.98 -29.94
CA VAL A 21 -5.64 26.39 -28.54
C VAL A 21 -6.17 25.22 -27.69
N LEU A 22 -7.09 24.42 -28.23
CA LEU A 22 -7.63 23.24 -27.55
C LEU A 22 -6.56 22.17 -27.29
N HIS A 23 -5.62 21.97 -28.22
CA HIS A 23 -4.48 21.06 -28.04
C HIS A 23 -3.60 21.47 -26.86
N TRP A 24 -3.21 22.74 -26.76
CA TRP A 24 -2.39 23.22 -25.63
C TRP A 24 -3.13 23.13 -24.30
N LEU A 25 -4.44 23.42 -24.30
CA LEU A 25 -5.27 23.30 -23.11
C LEU A 25 -5.38 21.84 -22.65
N MET A 26 -5.51 20.87 -23.58
CA MET A 26 -5.46 19.43 -23.27
C MET A 26 -4.15 19.02 -22.62
N VAL A 27 -3.01 19.47 -23.15
CA VAL A 27 -1.68 19.15 -22.59
C VAL A 27 -1.56 19.67 -21.15
N LEU A 28 -1.97 20.91 -20.91
CA LEU A 28 -1.95 21.51 -19.58
C LEU A 28 -2.87 20.79 -18.59
N LEU A 29 -4.10 20.45 -19.01
CA LEU A 29 -5.03 19.69 -18.17
C LEU A 29 -4.51 18.28 -17.88
N ALA A 30 -3.88 17.61 -18.84
CA ALA A 30 -3.28 16.29 -18.65
C ALA A 30 -2.13 16.34 -17.62
N GLY A 31 -1.26 17.35 -17.71
CA GLY A 31 -0.23 17.59 -16.70
C GLY A 31 -0.82 17.86 -15.31
N LEU A 32 -1.81 18.77 -15.21
CA LEU A 32 -2.45 19.12 -13.94
C LEU A 32 -3.16 17.93 -13.29
N SER A 33 -3.91 17.16 -14.09
CA SER A 33 -4.65 15.98 -13.61
C SER A 33 -3.71 14.87 -13.12
N ALA A 34 -2.59 14.62 -13.80
CA ALA A 34 -1.60 13.65 -13.34
C ALA A 34 -0.97 14.07 -11.98
N VAL A 35 -0.69 15.36 -11.80
CA VAL A 35 -0.22 15.91 -10.51
C VAL A 35 -1.30 15.74 -9.42
N LEU A 36 -2.56 16.06 -9.72
CA LEU A 36 -3.68 15.88 -8.80
C LEU A 36 -3.90 14.41 -8.40
N ILE A 37 -3.71 13.47 -9.32
CA ILE A 37 -3.81 12.02 -9.04
C ILE A 37 -2.66 11.57 -8.12
N ALA A 38 -1.45 12.09 -8.33
CA ALA A 38 -0.29 11.76 -7.50
C ALA A 38 -0.33 12.42 -6.12
N LEU A 39 -1.05 13.55 -5.96
CA LEU A 39 -1.07 14.36 -4.75
C LEU A 39 -1.46 13.60 -3.47
N PRO A 40 -2.54 12.79 -3.43
CA PRO A 40 -2.92 12.05 -2.22
C PRO A 40 -1.84 11.05 -1.79
N SER A 41 -1.13 10.45 -2.74
CA SER A 41 -0.05 9.51 -2.43
C SER A 41 1.13 10.19 -1.76
N VAL A 42 1.37 11.47 -2.05
CA VAL A 42 2.46 12.26 -1.49
C VAL A 42 2.05 12.88 -0.15
N VAL A 43 0.83 13.43 -0.05
CA VAL A 43 0.32 14.06 1.18
C VAL A 43 0.12 13.04 2.30
N ARG A 44 -0.23 11.79 1.99
CA ARG A 44 -0.42 10.73 3.00
C ARG A 44 0.87 10.01 3.41
N GLN A 45 2.02 10.35 2.84
CA GLN A 45 3.29 9.72 3.24
C GLN A 45 3.77 10.30 4.57
N PRO A 46 4.04 9.46 5.59
CA PRO A 46 4.64 9.94 6.83
C PRO A 46 6.01 10.57 6.56
N THR A 47 6.32 11.67 7.24
CA THR A 47 7.65 12.26 7.27
C THR A 47 8.52 11.48 8.25
N PHE A 48 9.66 10.99 7.77
CA PHE A 48 10.62 10.28 8.61
C PHE A 48 11.76 11.20 9.02
N TYR A 49 12.12 11.13 10.29
CA TYR A 49 13.29 11.77 10.87
C TYR A 49 14.38 10.73 11.06
N ALA A 50 15.60 11.05 10.63
CA ALA A 50 16.78 10.24 10.87
C ALA A 50 17.74 10.96 11.81
N ALA A 51 18.22 10.24 12.81
CA ALA A 51 19.31 10.68 13.66
C ALA A 51 20.43 9.64 13.64
N GLN A 52 21.67 10.11 13.60
CA GLN A 52 22.85 9.26 13.53
C GLN A 52 23.70 9.45 14.78
N SER A 53 24.08 8.35 15.41
CA SER A 53 25.07 8.30 16.48
C SER A 53 26.27 7.48 16.00
N VAL A 54 27.47 7.78 16.50
CA VAL A 54 28.70 7.07 16.11
C VAL A 54 29.37 6.50 17.35
N VAL A 55 29.70 5.21 17.30
CA VAL A 55 30.54 4.52 18.27
C VAL A 55 31.95 4.43 17.68
N GLN A 56 32.88 5.18 18.25
CA GLN A 56 34.30 5.11 17.87
C GLN A 56 35.02 4.07 18.70
N PHE A 57 35.94 3.30 18.13
CA PHE A 57 36.77 2.33 18.84
C PHE A 57 38.16 2.16 18.23
N ASP A 58 39.12 1.69 19.04
CA ASP A 58 40.48 1.40 18.56
C ASP A 58 40.55 0.01 17.89
N PRO A 59 40.77 -0.07 16.56
CA PRO A 59 40.84 -1.35 15.86
C PRO A 59 42.05 -2.20 16.27
N ALA A 60 43.13 -1.61 16.78
CA ALA A 60 44.32 -2.35 17.23
C ALA A 60 44.10 -3.07 18.57
N ALA A 61 43.29 -2.47 19.45
CA ALA A 61 42.93 -3.06 20.75
C ALA A 61 41.90 -4.19 20.64
N PHE A 62 41.11 -4.24 19.55
CA PHE A 62 40.01 -5.20 19.38
C PHE A 62 39.96 -5.83 17.98
N PRO A 63 40.98 -6.62 17.58
CA PRO A 63 41.06 -7.22 16.24
C PRO A 63 39.94 -8.24 15.95
N ALA A 64 39.30 -8.81 16.98
CA ALA A 64 38.25 -9.83 16.83
C ALA A 64 36.86 -9.28 16.43
N LEU A 65 36.67 -7.96 16.43
CA LEU A 65 35.37 -7.33 16.16
C LEU A 65 35.10 -7.10 14.66
N LEU A 66 36.16 -6.92 13.86
CA LEU A 66 36.06 -6.68 12.42
C LEU A 66 36.99 -7.62 11.65
N ASN A 67 36.42 -8.35 10.69
CA ASN A 67 37.18 -9.14 9.71
C ASN A 67 37.25 -8.34 8.41
N GLU A 68 38.42 -7.81 8.06
CA GLU A 68 38.66 -7.07 6.80
C GLU A 68 37.63 -5.96 6.52
N GLY A 69 37.22 -5.23 7.57
CA GLY A 69 36.23 -4.15 7.46
C GLY A 69 34.76 -4.59 7.46
N THR A 70 34.49 -5.90 7.58
CA THR A 70 33.13 -6.44 7.77
C THR A 70 32.89 -6.85 9.23
N PRO A 71 31.65 -6.73 9.75
CA PRO A 71 31.36 -7.16 11.11
C PRO A 71 31.53 -8.67 11.28
N SER A 72 32.17 -9.08 12.36
CA SER A 72 32.23 -10.49 12.75
C SER A 72 30.82 -11.06 12.97
N PRO A 73 30.61 -12.39 12.82
CA PRO A 73 29.32 -13.01 13.07
C PRO A 73 28.75 -12.68 14.46
N ALA A 74 29.63 -12.64 15.48
CA ALA A 74 29.27 -12.27 16.85
C ALA A 74 28.77 -10.82 16.95
N LEU A 75 29.42 -9.89 16.23
CA LEU A 75 28.98 -8.49 16.19
C LEU A 75 27.61 -8.35 15.50
N ARG A 76 27.37 -9.08 14.42
CA ARG A 76 26.08 -9.06 13.69
C ARG A 76 24.94 -9.58 14.56
N GLU A 77 25.18 -10.66 15.28
CA GLU A 77 24.19 -11.22 16.23
C GLU A 77 23.84 -10.21 17.34
N GLN A 78 24.84 -9.50 17.89
CA GLN A 78 24.58 -8.47 18.90
C GLN A 78 23.80 -7.27 18.34
N GLN A 79 24.03 -6.89 17.09
CA GLN A 79 23.28 -5.84 16.40
C GLN A 79 21.81 -6.21 16.19
N GLU A 80 21.55 -7.45 15.75
CA GLU A 80 20.19 -7.96 15.56
C GLU A 80 19.43 -8.05 16.90
N ASN A 81 20.08 -8.58 17.93
CA ASN A 81 19.52 -8.68 19.28
C ASN A 81 19.21 -7.30 19.89
N LEU A 82 20.10 -6.32 19.69
CA LEU A 82 19.87 -4.94 20.14
C LEU A 82 18.68 -4.30 19.41
N GLY A 83 18.56 -4.53 18.10
CA GLY A 83 17.39 -4.10 17.32
C GLY A 83 16.09 -4.71 17.84
N GLY A 84 16.11 -5.99 18.23
CA GLY A 84 14.96 -6.66 18.86
C GLY A 84 14.54 -6.02 20.19
N VAL A 85 15.50 -5.75 21.08
CA VAL A 85 15.23 -5.11 22.39
C VAL A 85 14.68 -3.70 22.22
N LEU A 86 15.24 -2.91 21.29
CA LEU A 86 14.78 -1.54 21.08
C LEU A 86 13.39 -1.46 20.46
N ARG A 87 12.96 -2.47 19.68
CA ARG A 87 11.58 -2.58 19.19
C ARG A 87 10.54 -2.78 20.30
N LEU A 88 10.94 -3.37 21.43
CA LEU A 88 10.05 -3.53 22.59
C LEU A 88 9.83 -2.20 23.34
N ASN A 89 10.82 -1.30 23.27
CA ASN A 89 10.78 -0.01 23.97
C ASN A 89 10.27 1.13 23.08
N PHE A 90 10.34 0.98 21.76
CA PHE A 90 9.94 1.99 20.77
C PHE A 90 9.07 1.36 19.68
N GLU A 91 7.74 1.57 19.76
CA GLU A 91 6.77 1.04 18.80
C GLU A 91 7.03 1.53 17.37
N ASP A 92 7.51 2.78 17.21
CA ASP A 92 7.81 3.41 15.92
C ASP A 92 8.97 2.75 15.15
N LEU A 93 9.79 1.94 15.82
CA LEU A 93 10.91 1.20 15.20
C LEU A 93 10.42 0.00 14.35
N GLY A 94 9.14 -0.38 14.46
CA GLY A 94 8.59 -1.63 13.93
C GLY A 94 8.50 -1.76 12.39
N ARG A 95 8.73 -0.69 11.62
CA ARG A 95 8.68 -0.73 10.13
C ARG A 95 9.99 -0.39 9.41
N ARG A 96 10.90 0.35 10.04
CA ARG A 96 12.28 0.58 9.59
C ARG A 96 13.20 0.32 10.77
N GLY A 97 14.14 -0.61 10.61
CA GLY A 97 15.08 -0.98 11.68
C GLY A 97 16.16 0.08 11.91
N LEU A 98 17.10 -0.25 12.80
CA LEU A 98 18.37 0.46 12.92
C LEU A 98 19.26 0.10 11.73
N GLU A 99 19.93 1.08 11.15
CA GLU A 99 20.92 0.86 10.10
C GLU A 99 22.33 1.05 10.68
N TYR A 100 23.20 0.07 10.46
CA TYR A 100 24.59 0.08 10.92
C TYR A 100 25.51 0.28 9.71
N ALA A 101 26.31 1.34 9.72
CA ALA A 101 27.31 1.64 8.71
C ALA A 101 28.71 1.69 9.31
N TYR A 102 29.73 1.37 8.51
CA TYR A 102 31.14 1.33 8.93
C TYR A 102 31.94 2.36 8.13
N PRO A 103 31.85 3.66 8.47
CA PRO A 103 32.41 4.72 7.64
C PRO A 103 33.95 4.76 7.62
N ALA A 104 34.60 4.24 8.66
CA ALA A 104 36.05 4.15 8.77
C ALA A 104 36.46 2.97 9.68
N ALA A 105 37.71 2.53 9.59
CA ALA A 105 38.28 1.57 10.53
C ALA A 105 38.17 2.16 11.96
N GLY A 106 37.50 1.43 12.86
CA GLY A 106 37.26 1.92 14.22
C GLY A 106 36.01 2.80 14.38
N GLN A 107 35.07 2.83 13.42
CA GLN A 107 33.81 3.58 13.58
C GLN A 107 32.60 2.74 13.19
N ILE A 108 31.57 2.73 14.05
CA ILE A 108 30.25 2.16 13.77
C ILE A 108 29.23 3.29 13.87
N ALA A 109 28.67 3.68 12.73
CA ALA A 109 27.59 4.64 12.66
C ALA A 109 26.24 3.91 12.75
N ILE A 110 25.36 4.41 13.63
CA ILE A 110 24.03 3.85 13.88
C ILE A 110 23.01 4.91 13.50
N THR A 111 22.19 4.62 12.49
CA THR A 111 21.11 5.50 12.04
C THR A 111 19.78 4.95 12.54
N ALA A 112 19.06 5.78 13.30
CA ALA A 112 17.71 5.50 13.77
C ALA A 112 16.68 6.31 12.97
N TYR A 113 15.56 5.68 12.65
CA TYR A 113 14.43 6.32 11.96
C TYR A 113 13.23 6.39 12.89
N SER A 114 12.57 7.56 12.96
CA SER A 114 11.31 7.74 13.69
C SER A 114 10.34 8.65 12.93
N LEU A 115 9.06 8.54 13.26
CA LEU A 115 8.01 9.47 12.83
C LEU A 115 8.03 10.78 13.63
N ASP A 116 8.69 10.77 14.80
CA ASP A 116 8.87 11.93 15.67
C ASP A 116 10.33 12.41 15.66
N ALA A 117 10.51 13.72 15.46
CA ALA A 117 11.79 14.40 15.45
C ALA A 117 12.50 14.35 16.82
N ALA A 118 11.76 14.28 17.92
CA ALA A 118 12.32 14.19 19.27
C ALA A 118 12.79 12.77 19.61
N VAL A 119 12.13 11.76 19.07
CA VAL A 119 12.36 10.35 19.41
C VAL A 119 13.52 9.74 18.61
N ALA A 120 13.74 10.18 17.35
CA ALA A 120 14.85 9.65 16.53
C ALA A 120 16.24 9.80 17.21
N PRO A 121 16.62 10.96 17.77
CA PRO A 121 17.87 11.12 18.52
C PRO A 121 17.93 10.26 19.78
N GLU A 122 16.82 10.09 20.49
CA GLU A 122 16.78 9.24 21.69
C GLU A 122 17.07 7.77 21.36
N ILE A 123 16.42 7.26 20.31
CA ILE A 123 16.65 5.89 19.81
C ILE A 123 18.12 5.72 19.40
N ALA A 124 18.67 6.66 18.62
CA ALA A 124 20.07 6.60 18.19
C ALA A 124 21.04 6.61 19.39
N SER A 125 20.77 7.41 20.42
CA SER A 125 21.58 7.46 21.64
C SER A 125 21.52 6.16 22.42
N ARG A 126 20.32 5.60 22.66
CA ARG A 126 20.14 4.33 23.37
C ARG A 126 20.73 3.16 22.59
N ALA A 127 20.69 3.20 21.25
CA ALA A 127 21.34 2.21 20.41
C ALA A 127 22.87 2.27 20.50
N ALA A 128 23.46 3.47 20.48
CA ALA A 128 24.90 3.64 20.68
C ALA A 128 25.36 3.16 22.06
N GLU A 129 24.63 3.52 23.11
CA GLU A 129 24.90 3.08 24.47
C GLU A 129 24.78 1.56 24.61
N GLY A 130 23.67 0.98 24.11
CA GLY A 130 23.44 -0.46 24.16
C GLY A 130 24.48 -1.25 23.37
N LEU A 131 24.90 -0.76 22.20
CA LEU A 131 25.95 -1.38 21.41
C LEU A 131 27.30 -1.31 22.13
N THR A 132 27.65 -0.13 22.67
CA THR A 132 28.90 0.09 23.40
C THR A 132 29.01 -0.88 24.58
N ARG A 133 27.95 -1.00 25.41
CA ARG A 133 27.89 -1.95 26.52
C ARG A 133 28.13 -3.41 26.09
N ARG A 134 27.58 -3.82 24.95
CA ARG A 134 27.76 -5.17 24.40
C ARG A 134 29.17 -5.38 23.86
N LEU A 135 29.77 -4.39 23.22
CA LEU A 135 31.13 -4.45 22.71
C LEU A 135 32.16 -4.60 23.83
N TYR A 136 32.01 -3.84 24.94
CA TYR A 136 32.84 -4.03 26.13
C TYR A 136 32.69 -5.42 26.74
N ALA A 137 31.46 -5.94 26.81
CA ALA A 137 31.22 -7.29 27.32
C ALA A 137 31.86 -8.36 26.43
N ILE A 138 31.73 -8.28 25.11
CA ILE A 138 32.37 -9.21 24.16
C ILE A 138 33.89 -9.16 24.36
N SER A 139 34.47 -7.97 24.32
CA SER A 139 35.91 -7.78 24.49
C SER A 139 36.40 -8.32 25.83
N GLY A 140 35.71 -8.01 26.93
CA GLY A 140 36.11 -8.46 28.26
C GLY A 140 35.97 -9.97 28.44
N THR A 141 35.02 -10.59 27.74
CA THR A 141 34.85 -12.04 27.76
C THR A 141 36.02 -12.75 27.06
N GLU A 142 36.54 -12.19 25.97
CA GLU A 142 37.76 -12.70 25.33
C GLU A 142 38.98 -12.52 26.24
N THR A 143 39.13 -11.36 26.88
CA THR A 143 40.20 -11.13 27.87
C THR A 143 40.10 -12.13 29.02
N LEU A 144 38.90 -12.34 29.56
CA LEU A 144 38.65 -13.31 30.63
C LEU A 144 38.95 -14.74 30.18
N ARG A 145 38.59 -15.12 28.94
CA ARG A 145 38.92 -16.43 28.37
C ARG A 145 40.43 -16.63 28.23
N ALA A 146 41.17 -15.59 27.82
CA ALA A 146 42.62 -15.64 27.76
C ALA A 146 43.23 -15.84 29.16
N LEU A 147 42.82 -15.05 30.16
CA LEU A 147 43.26 -15.20 31.56
C LEU A 147 42.98 -16.61 32.10
N LEU A 148 41.76 -17.13 31.89
CA LEU A 148 41.38 -18.49 32.29
C LEU A 148 42.13 -19.57 31.51
N GLY A 149 42.50 -19.32 30.25
CA GLY A 149 43.30 -20.22 29.43
C GLY A 149 44.74 -20.36 29.94
N HIS A 150 45.31 -19.26 30.45
CA HIS A 150 46.61 -19.30 31.15
C HIS A 150 46.52 -20.08 32.46
N GLU A 151 45.47 -19.86 33.28
CA GLU A 151 45.22 -20.66 34.49
C GLU A 151 45.03 -22.14 34.19
N TYR A 152 44.27 -22.44 33.14
CA TYR A 152 44.00 -23.82 32.73
C TYR A 152 45.30 -24.54 32.33
N HIS A 153 46.20 -23.86 31.60
CA HIS A 153 47.53 -24.40 31.29
C HIS A 153 48.38 -24.61 32.56
N ALA A 154 48.37 -23.65 33.50
CA ALA A 154 49.11 -23.75 34.76
C ALA A 154 48.64 -24.90 35.67
N VAL A 155 47.32 -25.17 35.68
CA VAL A 155 46.73 -26.21 36.55
C VAL A 155 46.82 -27.61 35.94
N LEU A 156 46.55 -27.77 34.64
CA LEU A 156 46.41 -29.10 34.01
C LEU A 156 47.66 -29.58 33.28
N LEU A 157 48.49 -28.69 32.73
CA LEU A 157 49.58 -29.08 31.82
C LEU A 157 50.98 -28.96 32.45
N SER A 158 51.24 -27.97 33.31
CA SER A 158 52.54 -27.81 33.97
C SER A 158 52.67 -28.55 35.31
N GLY A 159 51.58 -29.12 35.84
CA GLY A 159 51.62 -29.88 37.10
C GLY A 159 52.04 -29.05 38.31
N GLU A 160 51.83 -27.72 38.28
CA GLU A 160 52.02 -26.86 39.44
C GLU A 160 50.92 -27.11 40.46
N ASN A 161 51.02 -28.25 41.15
CA ASN A 161 50.39 -28.44 42.45
C ASN A 161 50.97 -27.36 43.39
N ALA A 162 50.19 -26.29 43.55
CA ALA A 162 49.66 -25.87 44.83
C ALA A 162 50.50 -26.35 46.05
N ALA A 163 51.61 -25.66 46.34
CA ALA A 163 52.25 -25.55 47.67
C ALA A 163 53.66 -24.93 47.63
N GLY A 164 54.34 -24.88 46.48
CA GLY A 164 55.79 -24.61 46.44
C GLY A 164 56.26 -23.26 45.87
N ALA A 165 55.52 -22.65 44.95
CA ALA A 165 55.87 -21.33 44.43
C ALA A 165 54.93 -20.31 45.06
N SER A 166 55.29 -19.82 46.25
CA SER A 166 54.72 -18.56 46.73
C SER A 166 55.04 -17.53 45.65
N PRO A 167 54.05 -16.90 44.97
CA PRO A 167 54.38 -15.73 44.20
C PRO A 167 55.05 -14.75 45.18
N ALA A 168 56.14 -14.12 44.78
CA ALA A 168 56.86 -13.17 45.63
C ALA A 168 55.96 -11.97 46.06
N ASN A 169 54.74 -11.90 45.54
CA ASN A 169 53.73 -10.89 45.83
C ASN A 169 52.39 -11.55 46.28
N PRO A 170 51.89 -11.28 47.50
CA PRO A 170 50.61 -11.82 48.01
C PRO A 170 49.38 -11.38 47.19
N GLU A 171 49.47 -10.29 46.43
CA GLU A 171 48.37 -9.82 45.58
C GLU A 171 48.16 -10.72 44.35
N LEU A 172 49.23 -11.24 43.75
CA LEU A 172 49.17 -12.20 42.64
C LEU A 172 48.61 -13.56 43.07
N ALA A 173 48.95 -14.02 44.28
CA ALA A 173 48.36 -15.26 44.82
C ALA A 173 46.83 -15.18 44.91
N THR A 174 46.32 -14.01 45.32
CA THR A 174 44.89 -13.76 45.46
C THR A 174 44.20 -13.73 44.10
N GLU A 175 44.83 -13.13 43.09
CA GLU A 175 44.35 -13.09 41.71
C GLU A 175 44.19 -14.50 41.11
N HIS A 176 45.26 -15.30 41.13
CA HIS A 176 45.27 -16.67 40.59
C HIS A 176 44.24 -17.58 41.29
N GLU A 177 44.09 -17.46 42.61
CA GLU A 177 43.08 -18.20 43.37
C GLU A 177 41.64 -17.84 42.95
N LEU A 178 41.37 -16.56 42.70
CA LEU A 178 40.04 -16.11 42.25
C LEU A 178 39.73 -16.58 40.83
N LEU A 179 40.71 -16.51 39.91
CA LEU A 179 40.56 -17.01 38.54
C LEU A 179 40.40 -18.54 38.52
N ARG A 180 41.14 -19.27 39.35
CA ARG A 180 41.01 -20.72 39.50
C ARG A 180 39.63 -21.14 40.01
N ARG A 181 39.09 -20.44 41.01
CA ARG A 181 37.72 -20.69 41.49
C ARG A 181 36.70 -20.50 40.38
N LEU A 182 36.87 -19.49 39.53
CA LEU A 182 35.99 -19.24 38.39
C LEU A 182 36.16 -20.30 37.28
N LEU A 183 37.39 -20.79 37.06
CA LEU A 183 37.66 -21.87 36.10
C LEU A 183 36.91 -23.16 36.48
N LEU A 184 36.93 -23.50 37.77
CA LEU A 184 36.28 -24.71 38.30
C LEU A 184 34.76 -24.70 38.18
N THR A 185 34.13 -23.52 38.08
CA THR A 185 32.67 -23.42 37.92
C THR A 185 32.21 -23.57 36.47
N GLN A 186 33.13 -23.74 35.50
CA GLN A 186 32.84 -23.87 34.07
C GLN A 186 31.93 -22.74 33.55
N ALA A 187 32.14 -21.52 34.07
CA ALA A 187 31.30 -20.36 33.76
C ALA A 187 31.36 -19.92 32.29
N LEU A 188 32.42 -20.33 31.57
CA LEU A 188 32.69 -19.98 30.19
C LEU A 188 33.04 -21.25 29.40
N ASP A 189 32.41 -21.39 28.24
CA ASP A 189 32.70 -22.45 27.29
C ASP A 189 33.92 -22.12 26.42
N ASN A 190 34.54 -23.15 25.83
CA ASN A 190 35.63 -23.05 24.85
C ASN A 190 36.89 -22.33 25.36
N ILE A 191 37.31 -22.60 26.60
CA ILE A 191 38.60 -22.11 27.13
C ILE A 191 39.74 -22.92 26.49
N VAL A 192 40.60 -22.23 25.74
CA VAL A 192 41.78 -22.84 25.10
C VAL A 192 43.00 -22.59 25.99
N PRO A 193 43.81 -23.62 26.32
CA PRO A 193 45.06 -23.42 27.07
C PRO A 193 46.01 -22.48 26.33
N GLN A 194 46.48 -21.44 27.00
CA GLN A 194 47.45 -20.48 26.44
C GLN A 194 48.79 -20.56 27.17
N GLN A 195 49.89 -20.58 26.43
CA GLN A 195 51.25 -20.59 26.99
C GLN A 195 51.68 -19.16 27.38
N GLY A 196 52.25 -19.00 28.58
CA GLY A 196 52.72 -17.71 29.12
C GLY A 196 52.10 -17.37 30.47
N SER A 197 52.44 -16.20 31.01
CA SER A 197 51.87 -15.64 32.26
C SER A 197 51.14 -14.34 31.93
N SER A 198 49.83 -14.30 32.15
CA SER A 198 49.02 -13.09 32.07
C SER A 198 48.45 -12.76 33.45
N SER A 199 48.67 -11.54 33.94
CA SER A 199 48.02 -11.01 35.14
C SER A 199 47.15 -9.81 34.78
N ILE A 200 46.06 -9.63 35.51
CA ILE A 200 45.17 -8.48 35.47
C ILE A 200 45.94 -7.16 35.65
N ALA A 201 47.07 -7.18 36.39
CA ALA A 201 47.93 -6.02 36.57
C ALA A 201 48.57 -5.50 35.26
N VAL A 202 48.78 -6.38 34.27
CA VAL A 202 49.40 -6.04 32.97
C VAL A 202 48.39 -5.47 31.98
N LEU A 203 47.09 -5.62 32.25
CA LEU A 203 46.02 -5.10 31.39
C LEU A 203 46.01 -3.56 31.39
N THR A 204 45.71 -2.97 30.24
CA THR A 204 45.47 -1.53 30.12
C THR A 204 44.15 -1.14 30.80
N ASP A 205 43.98 0.13 31.19
CA ASP A 205 42.75 0.58 31.84
C ASP A 205 41.47 0.27 31.02
N PRO A 206 41.45 0.42 29.67
CA PRO A 206 40.31 -0.02 28.86
C PRO A 206 40.06 -1.53 28.90
N GLN A 207 41.11 -2.36 28.93
CA GLN A 207 40.98 -3.81 29.06
C GLN A 207 40.41 -4.22 30.42
N ARG A 208 40.78 -3.52 31.50
CA ARG A 208 40.21 -3.74 32.84
C ARG A 208 38.76 -3.30 32.91
N GLN A 209 38.36 -2.21 32.26
CA GLN A 209 36.95 -1.82 32.13
C GLN A 209 36.13 -2.84 31.33
N SER A 210 36.66 -3.33 30.20
CA SER A 210 36.03 -4.43 29.44
C SER A 210 35.85 -5.67 30.31
N LEU A 211 36.90 -6.08 31.04
CA LEU A 211 36.87 -7.22 31.94
C LEU A 211 35.81 -7.06 33.03
N THR A 212 35.76 -5.90 33.69
CA THR A 212 34.73 -5.58 34.69
C THR A 212 33.32 -5.68 34.09
N ARG A 213 33.08 -5.14 32.89
CA ARG A 213 31.78 -5.26 32.24
C ARG A 213 31.43 -6.70 31.88
N ALA A 214 32.39 -7.51 31.44
CA ALA A 214 32.15 -8.92 31.15
C ALA A 214 31.78 -9.69 32.42
N LEU A 215 32.44 -9.41 33.56
CA LEU A 215 32.09 -9.99 34.85
C LEU A 215 30.68 -9.58 35.31
N GLU A 216 30.32 -8.29 35.16
CA GLU A 216 28.96 -7.81 35.43
C GLU A 216 27.91 -8.53 34.58
N VAL A 217 28.16 -8.68 33.27
CA VAL A 217 27.26 -9.43 32.36
C VAL A 217 27.16 -10.90 32.77
N LEU A 218 28.25 -11.49 33.25
CA LEU A 218 28.25 -12.87 33.72
C LEU A 218 27.47 -13.02 35.04
N ILE A 219 27.52 -12.02 35.93
CA ILE A 219 26.62 -11.94 37.10
C ILE A 219 25.16 -11.87 36.64
N GLU A 220 24.81 -10.94 35.75
CA GLU A 220 23.44 -10.79 35.22
C GLU A 220 22.94 -12.12 34.61
N ARG A 221 23.76 -12.78 33.78
CA ARG A 221 23.42 -14.07 33.15
C ARG A 221 23.24 -15.19 34.18
N THR A 222 24.10 -15.26 35.19
CA THR A 222 24.02 -16.31 36.22
C THR A 222 22.86 -16.12 37.17
N GLU A 223 22.47 -14.88 37.46
CA GLU A 223 21.25 -14.55 38.22
C GLU A 223 19.98 -14.97 37.47
N ILE A 224 19.91 -14.75 36.15
CA ILE A 224 18.80 -15.22 35.32
C ILE A 224 18.73 -16.75 35.36
N ASN A 225 19.85 -17.44 35.14
CA ASN A 225 19.92 -18.91 35.19
C ASN A 225 19.48 -19.45 36.57
N LEU A 226 19.88 -18.77 37.65
CA LEU A 226 19.44 -19.11 39.00
C LEU A 226 17.93 -18.94 39.16
N SER A 227 17.35 -17.84 38.70
CA SER A 227 15.89 -17.63 38.78
C SER A 227 15.11 -18.68 37.97
N GLN A 228 15.61 -19.07 36.80
CA GLN A 228 15.00 -20.09 35.94
C GLN A 228 15.08 -21.48 36.60
N ALA A 229 16.24 -21.82 37.20
CA ALA A 229 16.42 -23.06 37.94
C ALA A 229 15.49 -23.14 39.16
N GLN A 230 15.34 -22.04 39.92
CA GLN A 230 14.41 -21.97 41.06
C GLN A 230 12.94 -22.08 40.62
N GLN A 231 12.57 -21.48 39.49
CA GLN A 231 11.23 -21.61 38.94
C GLN A 231 10.96 -23.04 38.46
N ALA A 232 11.93 -23.67 37.79
CA ALA A 232 11.84 -25.06 37.36
C ALA A 232 11.69 -26.04 38.55
N GLU A 233 12.40 -25.81 39.66
CA GLU A 233 12.23 -26.59 40.89
C GLU A 233 10.80 -26.48 41.44
N ARG A 234 10.22 -25.27 41.43
CA ARG A 234 8.85 -25.02 41.91
C ARG A 234 7.77 -25.64 41.01
N SER A 235 8.00 -25.71 39.70
CA SER A 235 7.05 -26.25 38.72
C SER A 235 7.26 -27.73 38.40
N ALA A 236 8.27 -28.39 38.98
CA ALA A 236 8.63 -29.76 38.66
C ALA A 236 7.58 -30.78 39.15
N GLY A 237 7.15 -31.65 38.23
CA GLY A 237 6.14 -32.68 38.45
C GLY A 237 6.73 -33.97 39.02
N THR A 238 8.03 -34.19 38.85
CA THR A 238 8.75 -35.37 39.34
C THR A 238 9.92 -35.01 40.26
N GLU A 239 10.32 -35.92 41.16
CA GLU A 239 11.45 -35.69 42.07
C GLU A 239 12.81 -35.67 41.33
N ALA A 240 12.91 -36.36 40.20
CA ALA A 240 14.08 -36.30 39.32
C ALA A 240 14.27 -34.89 38.73
N GLU A 241 13.20 -34.27 38.23
CA GLU A 241 13.22 -32.88 37.72
C GLU A 241 13.57 -31.87 38.82
N ARG A 242 13.07 -32.07 40.05
CA ARG A 242 13.43 -31.21 41.19
C ARG A 242 14.90 -31.34 41.56
N THR A 243 15.44 -32.55 41.53
CA THR A 243 16.84 -32.81 41.88
C THR A 243 17.78 -32.16 40.87
N ASP A 244 17.48 -32.30 39.57
CA ASP A 244 18.23 -31.64 38.49
C ASP A 244 18.15 -30.11 38.58
N ALA A 245 16.96 -29.54 38.85
CA ALA A 245 16.79 -28.10 39.04
C ALA A 245 17.59 -27.56 40.25
N ARG A 246 17.65 -28.31 41.35
CA ARG A 246 18.48 -27.97 42.53
C ARG A 246 19.97 -28.00 42.23
N GLU A 247 20.42 -28.97 41.44
CA GLU A 247 21.82 -29.08 41.03
C GLU A 247 22.22 -27.89 40.15
N ARG A 248 21.39 -27.53 39.17
CA ARG A 248 21.56 -26.32 38.36
C ARG A 248 21.58 -25.04 39.20
N ALA A 249 20.71 -24.92 40.20
CA ALA A 249 20.70 -23.77 41.11
C ALA A 249 21.97 -23.69 41.97
N ARG A 250 22.47 -24.82 42.49
CA ARG A 250 23.73 -24.88 43.25
C ARG A 250 24.93 -24.50 42.39
N GLY A 251 25.00 -25.00 41.15
CA GLY A 251 25.99 -24.61 40.17
C GLY A 251 25.99 -23.10 39.93
N ALA A 252 24.83 -22.51 39.65
CA ALA A 252 24.67 -21.08 39.44
C ALA A 252 25.10 -20.23 40.66
N ILE A 253 24.79 -20.66 41.89
CA ILE A 253 25.23 -19.99 43.13
C ILE A 253 26.76 -20.03 43.26
N SER A 254 27.38 -21.18 42.97
CA SER A 254 28.84 -21.32 43.05
C SER A 254 29.55 -20.38 42.06
N THR A 255 29.06 -20.30 40.82
CA THR A 255 29.55 -19.37 39.80
C THR A 255 29.38 -17.93 40.25
N LEU A 256 28.20 -17.56 40.73
CA LEU A 256 27.89 -16.20 41.15
C LEU A 256 28.79 -15.73 42.31
N ASN A 257 29.10 -16.61 43.26
CA ASN A 257 30.04 -16.31 44.35
C ASN A 257 31.48 -16.11 43.83
N ALA A 258 31.94 -16.95 42.91
CA ALA A 258 33.28 -16.83 42.31
C ALA A 258 33.41 -15.50 41.55
N VAL A 259 32.41 -15.17 40.73
CA VAL A 259 32.41 -13.97 39.90
C VAL A 259 32.30 -12.71 40.74
N ARG A 260 31.39 -12.66 41.72
CA ARG A 260 31.28 -11.52 42.64
C ARG A 260 32.56 -11.29 43.44
N SER A 261 33.28 -12.36 43.79
CA SER A 261 34.57 -12.26 44.47
C SER A 261 35.64 -11.63 43.56
N LEU A 262 35.69 -12.04 42.30
CA LEU A 262 36.60 -11.47 41.29
C LEU A 262 36.24 -10.02 40.94
N THR A 263 34.96 -9.72 40.74
CA THR A 263 34.47 -8.35 40.53
C THR A 263 34.78 -7.45 41.74
N GLY A 264 34.59 -7.95 42.96
CA GLY A 264 34.95 -7.24 44.18
C GLY A 264 36.45 -6.97 44.31
N TYR A 265 37.29 -7.88 43.82
CA TYR A 265 38.74 -7.67 43.72
C TYR A 265 39.07 -6.57 42.70
N MET A 266 38.46 -6.59 41.50
CA MET A 266 38.62 -5.54 40.48
C MET A 266 38.29 -4.15 41.02
N TYR A 267 37.17 -3.99 41.74
CA TYR A 267 36.79 -2.71 42.32
C TYR A 267 37.75 -2.24 43.42
N ARG A 268 38.18 -3.14 44.32
CA ARG A 268 39.06 -2.76 45.44
C ARG A 268 40.48 -2.44 45.01
N GLN A 269 41.02 -3.20 44.07
CA GLN A 269 42.43 -3.10 43.68
C GLN A 269 42.67 -2.05 42.59
N TYR A 270 41.76 -1.95 41.61
CA TYR A 270 41.97 -1.11 40.42
C TYR A 270 40.98 0.05 40.30
N GLY A 271 39.96 0.13 41.16
CA GLY A 271 38.97 1.21 41.15
C GLY A 271 38.16 1.30 39.85
N THR A 272 38.14 0.24 39.03
CA THR A 272 37.51 0.27 37.71
C THR A 272 36.00 0.09 37.82
N SER A 273 35.22 1.12 37.52
CA SER A 273 33.80 1.02 37.21
C SER A 273 33.56 1.15 35.71
N PHE A 274 32.51 0.48 35.21
CA PHE A 274 32.11 0.61 33.82
C PHE A 274 31.35 1.95 33.62
N ASP A 275 31.92 2.87 32.85
CA ASP A 275 31.30 4.14 32.47
C ASP A 275 31.29 4.30 30.94
N VAL A 276 30.07 4.38 30.37
CA VAL A 276 29.81 4.51 28.94
C VAL A 276 30.29 5.85 28.38
N TYR A 277 30.33 6.90 29.21
CA TYR A 277 30.58 8.28 28.78
C TYR A 277 31.92 8.85 29.26
N SER A 278 32.80 8.03 29.84
CA SER A 278 34.12 8.49 30.24
C SER A 278 34.92 9.00 29.02
N SER A 279 35.83 9.94 29.23
CA SER A 279 36.62 10.59 28.16
C SER A 279 37.86 9.80 27.74
N ALA A 280 38.22 8.76 28.49
CA ALA A 280 39.38 7.89 28.27
C ALA A 280 39.11 6.40 27.93
N PRO A 281 37.99 5.97 27.31
CA PRO A 281 37.75 4.54 27.11
C PRO A 281 37.82 4.14 25.63
N ALA A 282 38.01 2.84 25.41
CA ALA A 282 38.19 2.17 24.12
C ALA A 282 37.03 2.30 23.13
N PHE A 283 35.83 2.63 23.61
CA PHE A 283 34.62 2.88 22.82
C PHE A 283 33.95 4.18 23.28
N VAL A 284 33.84 5.20 22.42
CA VAL A 284 33.17 6.48 22.74
C VAL A 284 31.92 6.63 21.89
N GLY A 285 30.75 6.66 22.55
CA GLY A 285 29.48 6.99 21.91
C GLY A 285 29.31 8.50 21.78
N GLN A 286 29.33 9.02 20.55
CA GLN A 286 29.02 10.43 20.31
C GLN A 286 27.52 10.67 20.35
N ARG A 287 27.09 11.74 21.05
CA ARG A 287 25.68 12.16 21.06
C ARG A 287 25.23 12.49 19.63
N PRO A 288 24.02 12.07 19.23
CA PRO A 288 23.56 12.26 17.86
C PRO A 288 23.41 13.74 17.52
N ALA A 289 23.69 14.08 16.26
CA ALA A 289 23.31 15.37 15.69
C ALA A 289 21.78 15.52 15.65
N ALA A 290 21.29 16.76 15.55
CA ALA A 290 19.87 17.05 15.45
C ALA A 290 19.20 16.23 14.33
N ALA A 291 17.97 15.77 14.58
CA ALA A 291 17.24 14.93 13.64
C ALA A 291 17.14 15.60 12.26
N THR A 292 17.57 14.90 11.23
CA THR A 292 17.47 15.36 9.85
C THR A 292 16.23 14.78 9.20
N VAL A 293 15.51 15.61 8.44
CA VAL A 293 14.36 15.13 7.66
C VAL A 293 14.91 14.26 6.53
N VAL A 294 14.54 12.98 6.51
CA VAL A 294 14.81 12.12 5.36
C VAL A 294 13.95 12.64 4.24
N SER A 295 14.58 13.25 3.23
CA SER A 295 13.87 13.87 2.10
C SER A 295 12.89 12.88 1.50
N ASN A 296 11.59 13.17 1.67
CA ASN A 296 10.55 12.42 1.00
C ASN A 296 10.64 12.77 -0.49
N TYR A 297 10.78 11.76 -1.36
CA TYR A 297 10.69 11.91 -2.82
C TYR A 297 9.33 12.42 -3.32
N GLY A 298 8.54 13.12 -2.49
CA GLY A 298 7.23 13.67 -2.81
C GLY A 298 7.29 14.66 -3.96
N LEU A 299 8.21 15.62 -3.92
CA LEU A 299 8.42 16.57 -5.02
C LEU A 299 8.85 15.86 -6.31
N LEU A 300 9.71 14.86 -6.21
CA LEU A 300 10.15 14.05 -7.35
C LEU A 300 8.99 13.20 -7.93
N LYS A 301 8.14 12.62 -7.09
CA LYS A 301 6.95 11.87 -7.53
C LYS A 301 5.95 12.79 -8.23
N LEU A 302 5.73 14.00 -7.70
CA LEU A 302 4.85 14.99 -8.34
C LEU A 302 5.42 15.48 -9.67
N SER A 303 6.74 15.70 -9.76
CA SER A 303 7.37 16.13 -11.01
C SER A 303 7.34 15.04 -12.07
N ILE A 304 7.62 13.78 -11.70
CA ILE A 304 7.49 12.63 -12.60
C ILE A 304 6.04 12.49 -13.07
N ALA A 305 5.07 12.58 -12.16
CA ALA A 305 3.65 12.52 -12.52
C ALA A 305 3.25 13.64 -13.50
N GLY A 306 3.70 14.87 -13.24
CA GLY A 306 3.48 16.00 -14.15
C GLY A 306 4.10 15.79 -15.53
N VAL A 307 5.33 15.30 -15.61
CA VAL A 307 6.01 14.99 -16.88
C VAL A 307 5.28 13.89 -17.65
N VAL A 308 4.88 12.81 -16.98
CA VAL A 308 4.11 11.72 -17.58
C VAL A 308 2.76 12.25 -18.10
N GLY A 309 2.09 13.10 -17.34
CA GLY A 309 0.84 13.77 -17.76
C GLY A 309 1.02 14.64 -19.00
N LEU A 310 2.10 15.44 -19.05
CA LEU A 310 2.42 16.28 -20.22
C LEU A 310 2.74 15.45 -21.46
N ILE A 311 3.53 14.36 -21.31
CA ILE A 311 3.83 13.43 -22.41
C ILE A 311 2.55 12.78 -22.92
N GLY A 312 1.67 12.31 -22.02
CA GLY A 312 0.36 11.75 -22.40
C GLY A 312 -0.53 12.78 -23.11
N GLY A 313 -0.53 14.03 -22.64
CA GLY A 313 -1.19 15.14 -23.31
C GLY A 313 -0.65 15.39 -24.72
N LEU A 314 0.67 15.40 -24.91
CA LEU A 314 1.31 15.53 -26.22
C LEU A 314 0.94 14.38 -27.15
N LEU A 315 0.92 13.15 -26.63
CA LEU A 315 0.56 11.95 -27.38
C LEU A 315 -0.89 12.00 -27.88
N THR A 316 -1.83 12.47 -27.05
CA THR A 316 -3.22 12.68 -27.47
C THR A 316 -3.37 13.76 -28.54
N VAL A 317 -2.59 14.84 -28.47
CA VAL A 317 -2.55 15.87 -29.53
C VAL A 317 -2.00 15.29 -30.85
N LEU A 318 -0.96 14.46 -30.79
CA LEU A 318 -0.42 13.79 -31.98
C LEU A 318 -1.44 12.85 -32.62
N ILE A 319 -2.17 12.09 -31.80
CA ILE A 319 -3.26 11.22 -32.27
C ILE A 319 -4.37 12.07 -32.91
N ASP A 320 -4.79 13.17 -32.27
CA ASP A 320 -5.82 14.04 -32.83
C ASP A 320 -5.38 14.68 -34.16
N ARG A 321 -4.12 15.07 -34.30
CA ARG A 321 -3.59 15.58 -35.58
C ARG A 321 -3.62 14.55 -36.70
N GLN A 322 -3.45 13.26 -36.39
CA GLN A 322 -3.54 12.19 -37.39
C GLN A 322 -4.98 11.77 -37.70
N VAL A 323 -5.84 11.68 -36.68
CA VAL A 323 -7.19 11.11 -36.78
C VAL A 323 -8.28 12.17 -37.03
N GLY A 324 -8.06 13.41 -36.57
CA GLY A 324 -9.00 14.53 -36.68
C GLY A 324 -10.21 14.42 -35.74
N ILE A 325 -10.03 13.99 -34.49
CA ILE A 325 -11.12 13.80 -33.51
C ILE A 325 -11.82 15.13 -33.23
N LEU A 326 -11.07 16.21 -32.98
CA LEU A 326 -11.61 17.55 -32.72
C LEU A 326 -12.41 18.08 -33.91
N THR A 327 -11.96 17.81 -35.14
CA THR A 327 -12.71 18.21 -36.34
C THR A 327 -14.03 17.47 -36.48
N LYS A 328 -14.08 16.18 -36.10
CA LYS A 328 -15.33 15.40 -36.09
C LYS A 328 -16.28 15.84 -34.97
N LEU A 329 -15.75 16.09 -33.76
CA LEU A 329 -16.55 16.66 -32.67
C LEU A 329 -17.14 18.02 -33.06
N GLN A 330 -16.39 18.82 -33.83
CA GLN A 330 -16.88 20.09 -34.35
C GLN A 330 -17.96 19.88 -35.45
N GLU A 331 -17.81 18.88 -36.32
CA GLU A 331 -18.86 18.50 -37.29
C GLU A 331 -20.14 18.08 -36.54
N LEU A 332 -20.04 17.19 -35.56
CA LEU A 332 -21.17 16.79 -34.70
C LEU A 332 -21.81 17.99 -33.99
N TRP A 333 -21.00 18.92 -33.49
CA TRP A 333 -21.48 20.15 -32.85
C TRP A 333 -22.23 21.07 -33.83
N ASN A 334 -21.83 21.11 -35.10
CA ASN A 334 -22.55 21.84 -36.13
C ASN A 334 -23.92 21.21 -36.42
N TYR A 335 -24.06 19.89 -36.27
CA TYR A 335 -25.33 19.15 -36.40
C TYR A 335 -26.15 19.06 -35.08
N ARG A 336 -25.80 19.83 -34.03
CA ARG A 336 -26.51 19.79 -32.73
C ARG A 336 -28.01 20.07 -32.81
N GLU A 337 -28.44 20.89 -33.77
CA GLU A 337 -29.87 21.18 -33.97
C GLU A 337 -30.61 19.96 -34.52
N LEU A 338 -29.99 19.23 -35.44
CA LEU A 338 -30.52 17.96 -35.93
C LEU A 338 -30.61 16.94 -34.78
N ILE A 339 -29.54 16.79 -34.00
CA ILE A 339 -29.52 15.89 -32.83
C ILE A 339 -30.65 16.26 -31.86
N ARG A 340 -30.77 17.54 -31.49
CA ARG A 340 -31.82 18.02 -30.58
C ARG A 340 -33.23 17.74 -31.12
N ASN A 341 -33.45 17.96 -32.41
CA ASN A 341 -34.73 17.71 -33.05
C ASN A 341 -35.06 16.21 -33.11
N MET A 342 -34.07 15.37 -33.40
CA MET A 342 -34.27 13.92 -33.44
C MET A 342 -34.50 13.34 -32.04
N VAL A 343 -33.77 13.80 -31.02
CA VAL A 343 -34.01 13.43 -29.61
C VAL A 343 -35.41 13.85 -29.18
N GLY A 344 -35.80 15.10 -29.45
CA GLY A 344 -37.15 15.60 -29.13
C GLY A 344 -38.26 14.82 -29.85
N ARG A 345 -38.03 14.42 -31.11
CA ARG A 345 -38.95 13.58 -31.88
C ARG A 345 -39.07 12.17 -31.27
N ASP A 346 -37.96 11.54 -30.92
CA ASP A 346 -37.93 10.21 -30.33
C ASP A 346 -38.64 10.18 -28.97
N LEU A 347 -38.36 11.15 -28.10
CA LEU A 347 -39.05 11.30 -26.81
C LEU A 347 -40.56 11.51 -27.00
N LYS A 348 -40.96 12.42 -27.91
CA LYS A 348 -42.39 12.63 -28.20
C LYS A 348 -43.06 11.37 -28.74
N ALA A 349 -42.41 10.65 -29.65
CA ALA A 349 -42.94 9.44 -30.24
C ALA A 349 -43.19 8.34 -29.20
N ARG A 350 -42.27 8.16 -28.24
CA ARG A 350 -42.39 7.16 -27.16
C ARG A 350 -43.57 7.40 -26.22
N TYR A 351 -43.94 8.66 -25.99
CA TYR A 351 -45.02 9.03 -25.05
C TYR A 351 -46.31 9.46 -25.75
N LYS A 352 -46.34 9.53 -27.09
CA LYS A 352 -47.52 9.91 -27.86
C LYS A 352 -48.60 8.81 -27.72
N ASN A 353 -49.83 9.22 -27.45
CA ASN A 353 -51.02 8.34 -27.34
C ASN A 353 -50.99 7.32 -26.17
N SER A 354 -50.13 7.52 -25.15
CA SER A 354 -50.15 6.69 -23.95
C SER A 354 -51.02 7.32 -22.85
N VAL A 355 -51.95 6.55 -22.27
CA VAL A 355 -52.91 7.01 -21.24
C VAL A 355 -52.19 7.54 -19.99
N LEU A 356 -51.09 6.90 -19.57
CA LEU A 356 -50.25 7.35 -18.45
C LEU A 356 -49.07 8.22 -18.92
N GLY A 357 -48.84 8.35 -20.24
CA GLY A 357 -47.78 9.16 -20.82
C GLY A 357 -46.39 8.83 -20.24
N TYR A 358 -45.71 9.86 -19.76
CA TYR A 358 -44.38 9.80 -19.18
C TYR A 358 -44.30 8.98 -17.88
N ILE A 359 -45.40 8.84 -17.12
CA ILE A 359 -45.42 8.10 -15.85
C ILE A 359 -44.97 6.65 -16.04
N TRP A 360 -45.20 6.05 -17.22
CA TRP A 360 -44.71 4.70 -17.53
C TRP A 360 -43.19 4.53 -17.44
N SER A 361 -42.44 5.57 -17.83
CA SER A 361 -40.97 5.54 -17.74
C SER A 361 -40.47 5.48 -16.30
N LEU A 362 -41.25 6.02 -15.36
CA LEU A 362 -40.98 6.00 -13.92
C LEU A 362 -41.53 4.74 -13.26
N LEU A 363 -42.71 4.30 -13.69
CA LEU A 363 -43.43 3.19 -13.10
C LEU A 363 -42.73 1.85 -13.38
N ASN A 364 -42.17 1.66 -14.57
CA ASN A 364 -41.52 0.39 -14.93
C ASN A 364 -40.32 0.06 -14.02
N PRO A 365 -39.31 0.93 -13.84
CA PRO A 365 -38.23 0.67 -12.88
C PRO A 365 -38.70 0.49 -11.44
N LEU A 366 -39.74 1.22 -11.00
CA LEU A 366 -40.30 1.07 -9.66
C LEU A 366 -40.98 -0.28 -9.46
N LEU A 367 -41.78 -0.73 -10.43
CA LEU A 367 -42.44 -2.04 -10.38
C LEU A 367 -41.41 -3.17 -10.47
N MET A 368 -40.39 -3.07 -11.34
CA MET A 368 -39.30 -4.03 -11.36
C MET A 368 -38.55 -4.06 -10.03
N MET A 369 -38.22 -2.90 -9.47
CA MET A 369 -37.59 -2.83 -8.16
C MET A 369 -38.47 -3.46 -7.08
N LEU A 370 -39.79 -3.20 -7.08
CA LEU A 370 -40.74 -3.79 -6.14
C LEU A 370 -40.79 -5.32 -6.25
N ILE A 371 -40.85 -5.84 -7.49
CA ILE A 371 -40.83 -7.28 -7.76
C ILE A 371 -39.54 -7.90 -7.23
N PHE A 372 -38.38 -7.35 -7.59
CA PHE A 372 -37.11 -7.89 -7.14
C PHE A 372 -36.90 -7.71 -5.64
N TRP A 373 -37.34 -6.60 -5.05
CA TRP A 373 -37.32 -6.42 -3.61
C TRP A 373 -38.17 -7.48 -2.92
N LEU A 374 -39.40 -7.74 -3.36
CA LEU A 374 -40.25 -8.80 -2.82
C LEU A 374 -39.57 -10.18 -2.94
N VAL A 375 -39.07 -10.52 -4.12
CA VAL A 375 -38.41 -11.81 -4.38
C VAL A 375 -37.16 -11.98 -3.50
N PHE A 376 -36.24 -11.03 -3.50
CA PHE A 376 -34.96 -11.18 -2.80
C PHE A 376 -35.04 -10.89 -1.30
N SER A 377 -36.00 -10.07 -0.86
CA SER A 377 -36.22 -9.80 0.57
C SER A 377 -37.02 -10.90 1.26
N LEU A 378 -38.03 -11.49 0.60
CA LEU A 378 -38.88 -12.53 1.20
C LEU A 378 -38.35 -13.95 0.99
N LEU A 379 -37.76 -14.26 -0.18
CA LEU A 379 -37.37 -15.64 -0.53
C LEU A 379 -35.90 -15.95 -0.26
N LEU A 380 -35.01 -14.96 -0.32
CA LEU A 380 -33.55 -15.17 -0.28
C LEU A 380 -32.85 -14.65 0.99
N MET A 381 -33.58 -14.02 1.92
CA MET A 381 -33.05 -13.52 3.20
C MET A 381 -31.71 -12.77 3.05
N ASN A 382 -31.62 -11.85 2.09
CA ASN A 382 -30.40 -11.07 1.88
C ASN A 382 -30.12 -10.15 3.09
N ASP A 383 -28.95 -10.29 3.72
CA ASP A 383 -28.46 -9.45 4.84
C ASP A 383 -28.08 -8.01 4.42
N ILE A 384 -28.42 -7.60 3.19
CA ILE A 384 -28.12 -6.26 2.68
C ILE A 384 -29.13 -5.26 3.25
N LYS A 385 -28.66 -4.35 4.10
CA LYS A 385 -29.48 -3.28 4.67
C LYS A 385 -30.01 -2.35 3.58
N MET A 386 -31.25 -1.88 3.70
CA MET A 386 -31.87 -0.98 2.71
C MET A 386 -31.79 -1.53 1.27
N TYR A 387 -32.07 -2.82 1.10
CA TYR A 387 -32.02 -3.49 -0.19
C TYR A 387 -32.77 -2.77 -1.34
N PRO A 388 -33.94 -2.11 -1.14
CA PRO A 388 -34.58 -1.33 -2.21
C PRO A 388 -33.66 -0.25 -2.80
N VAL A 389 -32.86 0.42 -1.96
CA VAL A 389 -31.91 1.45 -2.40
C VAL A 389 -30.75 0.82 -3.15
N PHE A 390 -30.19 -0.25 -2.58
CA PHE A 390 -29.12 -1.03 -3.21
C PHE A 390 -29.49 -1.48 -4.64
N LEU A 391 -30.76 -1.85 -4.83
CA LEU A 391 -31.29 -2.33 -6.10
C LEU A 391 -31.58 -1.21 -7.09
N ILE A 392 -32.32 -0.16 -6.70
CA ILE A 392 -32.72 0.91 -7.63
C ILE A 392 -31.52 1.67 -8.19
N VAL A 393 -30.46 1.86 -7.37
CA VAL A 393 -29.20 2.52 -7.75
C VAL A 393 -28.46 1.74 -8.84
N ALA A 394 -28.55 0.40 -8.85
CA ALA A 394 -27.94 -0.44 -9.88
C ALA A 394 -28.86 -0.65 -11.09
N LEU A 395 -30.17 -0.79 -10.85
CA LEU A 395 -31.15 -1.15 -11.86
C LEU A 395 -31.40 -0.01 -12.85
N LEU A 396 -31.45 1.24 -12.41
CA LEU A 396 -31.68 2.37 -13.31
C LEU A 396 -30.55 2.58 -14.34
N PRO A 397 -29.25 2.63 -13.95
CA PRO A 397 -28.15 2.66 -14.90
C PRO A 397 -28.13 1.44 -15.81
N TRP A 398 -28.48 0.26 -15.30
CA TRP A 398 -28.58 -0.96 -16.10
C TRP A 398 -29.67 -0.83 -17.19
N ASN A 399 -30.88 -0.39 -16.83
CA ASN A 399 -31.97 -0.18 -17.78
C ASN A 399 -31.61 0.86 -18.85
N PHE A 400 -30.88 1.92 -18.48
CA PHE A 400 -30.32 2.86 -19.44
C PHE A 400 -29.38 2.16 -20.42
N ALA A 401 -28.48 1.30 -19.95
CA ALA A 401 -27.57 0.56 -20.81
C ALA A 401 -28.31 -0.38 -21.78
N VAL A 402 -29.28 -1.16 -21.29
CA VAL A 402 -30.09 -2.08 -22.10
C VAL A 402 -30.82 -1.33 -23.22
N THR A 403 -31.54 -0.26 -22.87
CA THR A 403 -32.34 0.51 -23.84
C THR A 403 -31.47 1.26 -24.84
N ALA A 404 -30.32 1.78 -24.41
CA ALA A 404 -29.36 2.46 -25.27
C ALA A 404 -28.65 1.49 -26.24
N VAL A 405 -28.26 0.30 -25.78
CA VAL A 405 -27.58 -0.71 -26.62
C VAL A 405 -28.56 -1.32 -27.62
N SER A 406 -29.71 -1.85 -27.18
CA SER A 406 -30.67 -2.50 -28.08
C SER A 406 -31.27 -1.51 -29.09
N GLY A 407 -31.65 -0.30 -28.64
CA GLY A 407 -32.16 0.73 -29.54
C GLY A 407 -31.06 1.30 -30.45
N GLY A 408 -29.86 1.49 -29.91
CA GLY A 408 -28.70 1.98 -30.65
C GLY A 408 -28.29 1.05 -31.79
N MET A 409 -28.25 -0.26 -31.51
CA MET A 409 -28.00 -1.32 -32.49
C MET A 409 -28.99 -1.29 -33.66
N ARG A 410 -30.29 -1.08 -33.39
CA ARG A 410 -31.34 -1.05 -34.43
C ARG A 410 -31.49 0.30 -35.13
N SER A 411 -30.87 1.36 -34.60
CA SER A 411 -31.10 2.75 -35.01
C SER A 411 -30.95 3.01 -36.51
N ILE A 412 -30.02 2.34 -37.19
CA ILE A 412 -29.79 2.49 -38.64
C ILE A 412 -30.87 1.77 -39.45
N LEU A 413 -31.25 0.55 -39.04
CA LEU A 413 -32.29 -0.24 -39.68
C LEU A 413 -33.65 0.46 -39.57
N ASP A 414 -33.97 0.96 -38.38
CA ASP A 414 -35.23 1.67 -38.09
C ASP A 414 -35.36 3.00 -38.86
N ASN A 415 -34.23 3.64 -39.17
CA ASN A 415 -34.18 4.90 -39.92
C ASN A 415 -33.67 4.71 -41.36
N SER A 416 -33.81 3.50 -41.92
CA SER A 416 -33.40 3.14 -43.30
C SER A 416 -33.86 4.13 -44.37
N ASN A 417 -35.14 4.54 -44.31
CA ASN A 417 -35.73 5.52 -45.23
C ASN A 417 -35.01 6.88 -45.20
N LEU A 418 -34.57 7.33 -44.03
CA LEU A 418 -33.85 8.59 -43.87
C LEU A 418 -32.41 8.46 -44.43
N VAL A 419 -31.75 7.33 -44.15
CA VAL A 419 -30.39 7.02 -44.62
C VAL A 419 -30.30 6.97 -46.15
N LYS A 420 -31.34 6.45 -46.82
CA LYS A 420 -31.40 6.34 -48.29
C LYS A 420 -31.71 7.67 -48.99
N LYS A 421 -32.44 8.58 -48.35
CA LYS A 421 -33.00 9.78 -48.99
C LYS A 421 -32.26 11.09 -48.69
N VAL A 422 -31.58 11.18 -47.55
CA VAL A 422 -30.96 12.43 -47.09
C VAL A 422 -29.49 12.20 -46.78
N TYR A 423 -28.64 13.11 -47.25
CA TYR A 423 -27.22 13.09 -46.93
C TYR A 423 -26.95 13.76 -45.58
N PHE A 424 -26.48 13.00 -44.58
CA PHE A 424 -26.03 13.50 -43.28
C PHE A 424 -25.03 12.51 -42.62
N PRO A 425 -24.26 12.92 -41.60
CA PRO A 425 -23.40 12.01 -40.83
C PRO A 425 -24.22 10.90 -40.15
N ARG A 426 -24.10 9.67 -40.64
CA ARG A 426 -24.95 8.53 -40.21
C ARG A 426 -24.77 8.16 -38.73
N GLU A 427 -23.63 8.52 -38.13
CA GLU A 427 -23.34 8.35 -36.70
C GLU A 427 -24.28 9.13 -35.77
N ILE A 428 -24.99 10.12 -36.31
CA ILE A 428 -26.02 10.86 -35.57
C ILE A 428 -27.17 9.94 -35.15
N LEU A 429 -27.50 8.87 -35.90
CA LEU A 429 -28.63 8.01 -35.55
C LEU A 429 -28.36 7.20 -34.27
N PRO A 430 -27.25 6.45 -34.15
CA PRO A 430 -26.96 5.73 -32.91
C PRO A 430 -26.74 6.67 -31.72
N ILE A 431 -26.07 7.82 -31.94
CA ILE A 431 -25.84 8.83 -30.89
C ILE A 431 -27.17 9.39 -30.38
N THR A 432 -28.10 9.73 -31.28
CA THR A 432 -29.42 10.25 -30.92
C THR A 432 -30.16 9.28 -30.01
N VAL A 433 -30.14 7.97 -30.31
CA VAL A 433 -30.83 6.97 -29.48
C VAL A 433 -30.22 6.89 -28.08
N VAL A 434 -28.89 6.92 -27.96
CA VAL A 434 -28.24 6.93 -26.64
C VAL A 434 -28.60 8.21 -25.87
N LEU A 435 -28.59 9.38 -26.52
CA LEU A 435 -28.95 10.66 -25.89
C LEU A 435 -30.42 10.73 -25.48
N SER A 436 -31.36 10.20 -26.27
CA SER A 436 -32.77 10.09 -25.88
C SER A 436 -32.94 9.25 -24.62
N ASN A 437 -32.24 8.11 -24.54
CA ASN A 437 -32.29 7.25 -23.36
C ASN A 437 -31.57 7.88 -22.16
N LEU A 438 -30.51 8.68 -22.37
CA LEU A 438 -29.86 9.46 -21.32
C LEU A 438 -30.84 10.47 -20.72
N VAL A 439 -31.61 11.18 -21.56
CA VAL A 439 -32.64 12.11 -21.07
C VAL A 439 -33.68 11.35 -20.24
N ASN A 440 -34.16 10.19 -20.70
CA ASN A 440 -35.08 9.35 -19.92
C ASN A 440 -34.46 8.88 -18.59
N TYR A 441 -33.18 8.56 -18.56
CA TYR A 441 -32.47 8.19 -17.34
C TYR A 441 -32.35 9.37 -16.35
N ILE A 442 -31.98 10.57 -16.84
CA ILE A 442 -31.92 11.81 -16.04
C ILE A 442 -33.29 12.08 -15.41
N PHE A 443 -34.35 11.85 -16.17
CA PHE A 443 -35.75 11.95 -15.78
C PHE A 443 -36.19 10.90 -14.75
N ALA A 444 -35.53 9.75 -14.69
CA ALA A 444 -35.73 8.75 -13.65
C ALA A 444 -34.94 9.03 -12.36
N LEU A 445 -33.91 9.88 -12.38
CA LEU A 445 -33.09 10.21 -11.20
C LEU A 445 -33.91 10.79 -10.03
N PRO A 446 -34.87 11.73 -10.22
CA PRO A 446 -35.69 12.22 -9.12
C PRO A 446 -36.43 11.11 -8.39
N VAL A 447 -36.96 10.12 -9.11
CA VAL A 447 -37.64 8.97 -8.52
C VAL A 447 -36.69 8.10 -7.73
N MET A 448 -35.47 7.88 -8.24
CA MET A 448 -34.40 7.19 -7.49
C MET A 448 -34.12 7.90 -6.16
N PHE A 449 -33.92 9.21 -6.19
CA PHE A 449 -33.65 10.00 -4.98
C PHE A 449 -34.83 10.02 -4.01
N LEU A 450 -36.07 10.02 -4.50
CA LEU A 450 -37.26 9.92 -3.66
C LEU A 450 -37.35 8.57 -2.94
N VAL A 451 -37.10 7.45 -3.65
CA VAL A 451 -37.05 6.12 -3.05
C VAL A 451 -35.93 6.04 -2.01
N MET A 452 -34.75 6.59 -2.34
CA MET A 452 -33.62 6.67 -1.41
C MET A 452 -33.98 7.43 -0.13
N ALA A 453 -34.52 8.64 -0.27
CA ALA A 453 -34.89 9.47 0.86
C ALA A 453 -35.98 8.80 1.70
N GLY A 454 -36.99 8.18 1.08
CA GLY A 454 -38.06 7.48 1.79
C GLY A 454 -37.58 6.29 2.60
N VAL A 455 -36.70 5.45 2.03
CA VAL A 455 -36.14 4.27 2.72
C VAL A 455 -35.15 4.68 3.82
N GLN A 456 -34.29 5.67 3.56
CA GLN A 456 -33.38 6.21 4.58
C GLN A 456 -34.14 6.84 5.73
N TRP A 457 -35.17 7.64 5.45
CA TRP A 457 -36.03 8.23 6.47
C TRP A 457 -36.70 7.15 7.34
N TYR A 458 -37.29 6.12 6.71
CA TYR A 458 -37.94 5.03 7.43
C TYR A 458 -36.97 4.20 8.30
N THR A 459 -35.74 4.00 7.83
CA THR A 459 -34.77 3.08 8.48
C THR A 459 -33.83 3.78 9.47
N LEU A 460 -33.39 5.00 9.17
CA LEU A 460 -32.39 5.76 9.95
C LEU A 460 -33.00 6.96 10.68
N GLY A 461 -34.18 7.43 10.30
CA GLY A 461 -34.77 8.68 10.82
C GLY A 461 -34.10 9.97 10.30
N GLU A 462 -33.01 9.86 9.53
CA GLU A 462 -32.26 10.96 8.97
C GLU A 462 -31.96 10.72 7.48
N ILE A 463 -31.87 11.81 6.70
CA ILE A 463 -31.51 11.76 5.29
C ILE A 463 -30.03 12.12 5.15
N ASN A 464 -29.20 11.18 4.68
CA ASN A 464 -27.76 11.39 4.54
C ASN A 464 -27.41 11.74 3.08
N PHE A 465 -27.50 13.02 2.74
CA PHE A 465 -26.96 13.56 1.49
C PHE A 465 -25.49 13.91 1.65
N SER A 466 -24.62 13.33 0.83
CA SER A 466 -23.19 13.59 0.88
C SER A 466 -22.66 14.29 -0.37
N TRP A 467 -21.55 15.02 -0.22
CA TRP A 467 -20.88 15.73 -1.30
C TRP A 467 -20.46 14.82 -2.47
N THR A 468 -20.30 13.52 -2.23
CA THR A 468 -19.93 12.55 -3.27
C THR A 468 -20.94 12.51 -4.43
N PHE A 469 -22.19 12.97 -4.23
CA PHE A 469 -23.18 13.07 -5.31
C PHE A 469 -22.75 14.03 -6.42
N ALA A 470 -21.83 14.97 -6.14
CA ALA A 470 -21.22 15.83 -7.14
C ALA A 470 -20.43 15.05 -8.22
N PHE A 471 -20.04 13.80 -7.96
CA PHE A 471 -19.38 12.92 -8.94
C PHE A 471 -20.37 12.14 -9.82
N LEU A 472 -21.68 12.18 -9.53
CA LEU A 472 -22.70 11.51 -10.34
C LEU A 472 -22.64 11.91 -11.83
N PRO A 473 -22.50 13.20 -12.21
CA PRO A 473 -22.38 13.59 -13.62
C PRO A 473 -21.18 12.95 -14.32
N VAL A 474 -20.06 12.74 -13.60
CA VAL A 474 -18.85 12.13 -14.15
C VAL A 474 -19.11 10.67 -14.53
N ILE A 475 -19.78 9.90 -13.66
CA ILE A 475 -20.13 8.51 -13.96
C ILE A 475 -21.12 8.44 -15.12
N ILE A 476 -22.13 9.31 -15.15
CA ILE A 476 -23.11 9.38 -16.24
C ILE A 476 -22.41 9.64 -17.58
N ILE A 477 -21.43 10.55 -17.60
CA ILE A 477 -20.64 10.83 -18.80
C ILE A 477 -19.84 9.59 -19.24
N ILE A 478 -19.14 8.92 -18.31
CA ILE A 478 -18.38 7.70 -18.61
C ILE A 478 -19.29 6.63 -19.20
N GLN A 479 -20.44 6.39 -18.58
CA GLN A 479 -21.43 5.44 -19.08
C GLN A 479 -21.95 5.84 -20.47
N THR A 480 -22.25 7.11 -20.69
CA THR A 480 -22.73 7.60 -21.99
C THR A 480 -21.69 7.39 -23.09
N ILE A 481 -20.41 7.69 -22.82
CA ILE A 481 -19.30 7.44 -23.75
C ILE A 481 -19.21 5.96 -24.13
N PHE A 482 -19.26 5.08 -23.12
CA PHE A 482 -19.25 3.63 -23.32
C PHE A 482 -20.44 3.17 -24.19
N LEU A 483 -21.65 3.65 -23.90
CA LEU A 483 -22.86 3.27 -24.63
C LEU A 483 -22.88 3.79 -26.07
N ILE A 484 -22.35 4.99 -26.34
CA ILE A 484 -22.18 5.49 -27.71
C ILE A 484 -21.22 4.57 -28.48
N GLY A 485 -20.10 4.18 -27.88
CA GLY A 485 -19.13 3.27 -28.50
C GLY A 485 -19.74 1.91 -28.86
N MET A 486 -20.44 1.29 -27.89
CA MET A 486 -21.14 0.03 -28.10
C MET A 486 -22.24 0.15 -29.17
N SER A 487 -23.02 1.22 -29.13
CA SER A 487 -24.10 1.50 -30.09
C SER A 487 -23.59 1.65 -31.52
N LEU A 488 -22.48 2.38 -31.73
CA LEU A 488 -21.84 2.52 -33.04
C LEU A 488 -21.29 1.18 -33.57
N LEU A 489 -20.64 0.40 -32.69
CA LEU A 489 -20.11 -0.90 -33.07
C LEU A 489 -21.22 -1.87 -33.48
N LEU A 490 -22.24 -2.03 -32.63
CA LEU A 490 -23.31 -2.99 -32.83
C LEU A 490 -24.26 -2.60 -33.96
N SER A 491 -24.53 -1.30 -34.15
CA SER A 491 -25.33 -0.84 -35.30
C SER A 491 -24.66 -1.15 -36.63
N THR A 492 -23.33 -1.06 -36.69
CA THR A 492 -22.58 -1.45 -37.89
C THR A 492 -22.75 -2.95 -38.17
N ILE A 493 -22.57 -3.80 -37.15
CA ILE A 493 -22.69 -5.26 -37.31
C ILE A 493 -24.12 -5.63 -37.69
N ALA A 494 -25.13 -5.03 -37.06
CA ALA A 494 -26.55 -5.34 -37.32
C ALA A 494 -27.00 -5.00 -38.74
N VAL A 495 -26.38 -4.01 -39.39
CA VAL A 495 -26.66 -3.67 -40.80
C VAL A 495 -26.22 -4.80 -41.74
N PHE A 496 -25.06 -5.41 -41.50
CA PHE A 496 -24.56 -6.53 -42.30
C PHE A 496 -25.19 -7.87 -41.89
N PHE A 497 -25.49 -8.05 -40.60
CA PHE A 497 -26.00 -9.29 -40.03
C PHE A 497 -27.24 -9.03 -39.18
N ARG A 498 -28.43 -9.13 -39.78
CA ARG A 498 -29.71 -8.83 -39.12
C ARG A 498 -29.97 -9.66 -37.86
N ASP A 499 -29.52 -10.92 -37.86
CA ASP A 499 -29.66 -11.85 -36.72
C ASP A 499 -28.87 -11.41 -35.48
N THR A 500 -27.91 -10.50 -35.64
CA THR A 500 -27.17 -9.91 -34.50
C THR A 500 -28.11 -9.27 -33.51
N THR A 501 -29.25 -8.73 -33.96
CA THR A 501 -30.25 -8.12 -33.07
C THR A 501 -30.78 -9.12 -32.03
N HIS A 502 -31.14 -10.32 -32.47
CA HIS A 502 -31.64 -11.38 -31.59
C HIS A 502 -30.53 -11.93 -30.67
N ILE A 503 -29.33 -12.13 -31.21
CA ILE A 503 -28.19 -12.64 -30.44
C ILE A 503 -27.82 -11.67 -29.31
N ILE A 504 -27.75 -10.37 -29.62
CA ILE A 504 -27.40 -9.35 -28.63
C ILE A 504 -28.48 -9.20 -27.57
N ASP A 505 -29.76 -9.30 -27.92
CA ASP A 505 -30.84 -9.24 -26.93
C ASP A 505 -30.73 -10.39 -25.90
N ILE A 506 -30.38 -11.60 -26.34
CA ILE A 506 -30.10 -12.75 -25.44
C ILE A 506 -28.85 -12.49 -24.60
N LEU A 507 -27.78 -11.98 -25.21
CA LEU A 507 -26.53 -11.68 -24.50
C LEU A 507 -26.72 -10.60 -23.43
N ILE A 508 -27.55 -9.58 -23.69
CA ILE A 508 -27.91 -8.56 -22.69
C ILE A 508 -28.66 -9.21 -21.53
N GLN A 509 -29.57 -10.16 -21.79
CA GLN A 509 -30.27 -10.89 -20.74
C GLN A 509 -29.32 -11.74 -19.89
N LEU A 510 -28.26 -12.32 -20.46
CA LEU A 510 -27.21 -12.99 -19.69
C LEU A 510 -26.33 -11.98 -18.92
N TRP A 511 -26.05 -10.82 -19.53
CA TRP A 511 -25.12 -9.83 -19.01
C TRP A 511 -25.59 -9.15 -17.71
N ILE A 512 -26.90 -9.11 -17.44
CA ILE A 512 -27.42 -8.64 -16.15
C ILE A 512 -26.96 -9.52 -14.98
N PHE A 513 -26.74 -10.82 -15.19
CA PHE A 513 -26.28 -11.75 -14.15
C PHE A 513 -24.76 -11.69 -13.95
N LEU A 514 -24.01 -11.30 -14.99
CA LEU A 514 -22.57 -11.01 -14.92
C LEU A 514 -22.27 -9.63 -14.32
N THR A 515 -23.29 -8.78 -14.23
CA THR A 515 -23.23 -7.47 -13.59
C THR A 515 -23.84 -7.62 -12.20
N PRO A 516 -23.21 -7.16 -11.12
CA PRO A 516 -23.73 -7.39 -9.77
C PRO A 516 -24.95 -6.50 -9.48
N VAL A 517 -26.07 -6.63 -10.21
CA VAL A 517 -27.26 -5.77 -10.04
C VAL A 517 -28.08 -6.20 -8.82
N PHE A 518 -28.24 -7.51 -8.61
CA PHE A 518 -29.07 -8.07 -7.53
C PHE A 518 -28.29 -8.42 -6.26
N PHE A 519 -26.97 -8.57 -6.37
CA PHE A 519 -26.11 -9.05 -5.29
C PHE A 519 -24.84 -8.21 -5.18
N SER A 520 -24.11 -8.36 -4.06
CA SER A 520 -22.78 -7.78 -3.89
C SER A 520 -21.70 -8.79 -4.26
N LEU A 521 -20.69 -8.37 -5.05
CA LEU A 521 -19.56 -9.24 -5.43
C LEU A 521 -18.78 -9.75 -4.22
N GLU A 522 -18.79 -9.01 -3.10
CA GLU A 522 -18.05 -9.34 -1.90
C GLU A 522 -18.67 -10.49 -1.10
N GLN A 523 -19.96 -10.79 -1.32
CA GLN A 523 -20.68 -11.87 -0.63
C GLN A 523 -20.47 -13.23 -1.31
N ILE A 524 -20.25 -13.25 -2.63
CA ILE A 524 -20.29 -14.49 -3.43
C ILE A 524 -18.89 -14.88 -3.94
N ALA A 525 -18.00 -13.92 -4.17
CA ALA A 525 -16.72 -14.16 -4.84
C ALA A 525 -15.52 -13.80 -3.94
N THR A 526 -14.43 -14.55 -4.11
CA THR A 526 -13.16 -14.19 -3.47
C THR A 526 -12.69 -12.80 -3.93
N PRO A 527 -11.87 -12.07 -3.14
CA PRO A 527 -11.41 -10.73 -3.52
C PRO A 527 -10.74 -10.66 -4.90
N MET A 528 -10.11 -11.74 -5.34
CA MET A 528 -9.49 -11.84 -6.66
C MET A 528 -10.52 -12.03 -7.77
N GLN A 529 -11.51 -12.91 -7.59
CA GLN A 529 -12.59 -13.13 -8.56
C GLN A 529 -13.47 -11.89 -8.72
N ALA A 530 -13.82 -11.22 -7.61
CA ALA A 530 -14.55 -9.95 -7.63
C ALA A 530 -13.80 -8.88 -8.43
N LYS A 531 -12.48 -8.77 -8.25
CA LYS A 531 -11.64 -7.87 -9.05
C LYS A 531 -11.68 -8.26 -10.54
N LEU A 532 -11.53 -9.54 -10.87
CA LEU A 532 -11.51 -10.01 -12.26
C LEU A 532 -12.83 -9.72 -12.99
N VAL A 533 -13.98 -9.93 -12.33
CA VAL A 533 -15.30 -9.57 -12.89
C VAL A 533 -15.39 -8.07 -13.17
N ARG A 534 -14.94 -7.21 -12.25
CA ARG A 534 -14.89 -5.75 -12.47
C ARG A 534 -13.93 -5.36 -13.59
N TRP A 535 -12.88 -6.12 -13.83
CA TRP A 535 -11.89 -5.84 -14.89
C TRP A 535 -12.41 -6.19 -16.27
N LEU A 536 -13.11 -7.32 -16.39
CA LEU A 536 -13.63 -7.82 -17.66
C LEU A 536 -14.96 -7.18 -18.06
N ASN A 537 -15.78 -6.75 -17.10
CA ASN A 537 -17.09 -6.16 -17.34
C ASN A 537 -17.12 -4.65 -16.97
N PRO A 538 -17.04 -3.72 -17.94
CA PRO A 538 -17.12 -2.29 -17.68
C PRO A 538 -18.43 -1.87 -17.01
N MET A 539 -19.56 -2.52 -17.32
CA MET A 539 -20.84 -2.22 -16.68
C MET A 539 -20.86 -2.63 -15.21
N ALA A 540 -20.15 -3.70 -14.83
CA ALA A 540 -19.98 -4.05 -13.42
C ALA A 540 -19.24 -2.95 -12.65
N SER A 541 -18.16 -2.40 -13.22
CA SER A 541 -17.44 -1.26 -12.62
C SER A 541 -18.32 -0.01 -12.53
N ILE A 542 -19.09 0.31 -13.57
CA ILE A 542 -20.00 1.47 -13.58
C ILE A 542 -21.08 1.35 -12.50
N VAL A 543 -21.72 0.18 -12.38
CA VAL A 543 -22.74 -0.09 -11.36
C VAL A 543 -22.17 0.01 -9.95
N ASP A 544 -20.97 -0.54 -9.73
CA ASP A 544 -20.27 -0.41 -8.45
C ASP A 544 -19.97 1.07 -8.13
N PHE A 545 -19.58 1.90 -9.10
CA PHE A 545 -19.39 3.34 -8.85
C PHE A 545 -20.69 4.06 -8.48
N TYR A 546 -21.81 3.74 -9.12
CA TYR A 546 -23.10 4.29 -8.70
C TYR A 546 -23.43 3.90 -7.25
N ARG A 547 -23.10 2.67 -6.86
CA ARG A 547 -23.28 2.22 -5.47
C ARG A 547 -22.34 2.89 -4.49
N ASP A 548 -21.05 2.99 -4.80
CA ASP A 548 -20.06 3.64 -3.93
C ASP A 548 -20.47 5.09 -3.62
N ILE A 549 -21.02 5.80 -4.60
CA ILE A 549 -21.44 7.19 -4.48
C ILE A 549 -22.80 7.35 -3.80
N LEU A 550 -23.80 6.54 -4.16
CA LEU A 550 -25.20 6.75 -3.75
C LEU A 550 -25.63 5.88 -2.57
N TYR A 551 -25.05 4.70 -2.41
CA TYR A 551 -25.39 3.74 -1.35
C TYR A 551 -24.28 3.57 -0.30
N GLY A 552 -23.01 3.66 -0.69
CA GLY A 552 -21.83 3.41 0.16
C GLY A 552 -21.43 1.92 0.21
N GLN A 553 -20.21 1.62 0.67
CA GLN A 553 -19.76 0.23 0.77
C GLN A 553 -20.56 -0.56 1.81
N THR A 554 -20.82 -1.83 1.51
CA THR A 554 -21.71 -2.78 2.22
C THR A 554 -21.35 -3.01 3.71
N LYS A 555 -20.26 -2.44 4.23
CA LYS A 555 -19.77 -2.65 5.59
C LYS A 555 -20.19 -1.61 6.63
N ASN A 556 -20.68 -0.44 6.25
CA ASN A 556 -21.05 0.61 7.21
C ASN A 556 -22.54 0.92 7.14
N LEU A 557 -23.19 1.14 8.30
CA LEU A 557 -24.60 1.46 8.46
C LEU A 557 -25.02 2.85 7.86
N VAL A 558 -24.28 3.35 6.87
CA VAL A 558 -24.16 4.75 6.41
C VAL A 558 -23.51 5.61 7.50
N PRO A 559 -22.21 5.98 7.37
CA PRO A 559 -21.86 7.25 6.72
C PRO A 559 -20.50 7.26 5.97
N VAL A 560 -20.31 8.30 5.16
CA VAL A 560 -19.22 8.61 4.20
C VAL A 560 -19.25 7.77 2.91
N PRO A 561 -19.83 8.29 1.81
CA PRO A 561 -19.64 7.71 0.50
C PRO A 561 -18.16 7.87 0.12
N GLY A 562 -17.50 6.73 -0.02
CA GLY A 562 -16.14 6.67 -0.52
C GLY A 562 -16.09 7.20 -1.94
N LEU A 563 -15.04 7.97 -2.26
CA LEU A 563 -14.74 8.20 -3.66
C LEU A 563 -14.52 6.83 -4.32
N PRO A 564 -15.16 6.55 -5.47
CA PRO A 564 -14.82 5.36 -6.23
C PRO A 564 -13.30 5.38 -6.45
N ALA A 565 -12.68 4.20 -6.30
CA ALA A 565 -11.23 4.09 -6.38
C ALA A 565 -10.77 4.71 -7.72
N LEU A 566 -9.94 5.77 -7.65
CA LEU A 566 -9.61 6.60 -8.82
C LEU A 566 -8.96 5.78 -9.93
N ASP A 567 -8.24 4.71 -9.55
CA ASP A 567 -7.70 3.69 -10.46
C ASP A 567 -8.81 2.96 -11.23
N GLY A 568 -9.89 2.57 -10.56
CA GLY A 568 -11.07 1.97 -11.15
C GLY A 568 -11.78 2.91 -12.12
N VAL A 569 -11.99 4.17 -11.71
CA VAL A 569 -12.62 5.19 -12.57
C VAL A 569 -11.79 5.43 -13.83
N PHE A 570 -10.48 5.60 -13.68
CA PHE A 570 -9.57 5.81 -14.80
C PHE A 570 -9.55 4.60 -15.75
N ARG A 571 -9.48 3.37 -15.21
CA ARG A 571 -9.55 2.15 -16.03
C ARG A 571 -10.85 2.07 -16.81
N THR A 572 -11.97 2.34 -16.15
CA THR A 572 -13.30 2.22 -16.77
C THR A 572 -13.49 3.29 -17.84
N LEU A 573 -13.02 4.51 -17.59
CA LEU A 573 -12.94 5.57 -18.61
C LEU A 573 -12.07 5.14 -19.78
N LEU A 574 -10.89 4.56 -19.54
CA LEU A 574 -10.02 4.05 -20.60
C LEU A 574 -10.72 2.97 -21.42
N THR A 575 -11.39 2.00 -20.80
CA THR A 575 -12.15 0.97 -21.52
C THR A 575 -13.29 1.56 -22.33
N ALA A 576 -14.01 2.56 -21.78
CA ALA A 576 -15.08 3.27 -22.49
C ALA A 576 -14.54 4.01 -23.73
N LEU A 577 -13.39 4.68 -23.60
CA LEU A 577 -12.71 5.36 -24.70
C LEU A 577 -12.19 4.38 -25.76
N VAL A 578 -11.63 3.24 -25.36
CA VAL A 578 -11.18 2.19 -26.29
C VAL A 578 -12.37 1.65 -27.09
N ILE A 579 -13.48 1.37 -26.44
CA ILE A 579 -14.70 0.88 -27.10
C ILE A 579 -15.30 1.96 -28.01
N LEU A 580 -15.30 3.23 -27.59
CA LEU A 580 -15.72 4.33 -28.44
C LEU A 580 -14.81 4.48 -29.68
N ALA A 581 -13.50 4.38 -29.51
CA ALA A 581 -12.55 4.47 -30.61
C ALA A 581 -12.73 3.31 -31.58
N LEU A 582 -12.86 2.08 -31.09
CA LEU A 582 -13.11 0.88 -31.90
C LEU A 582 -14.45 0.98 -32.63
N GLY A 583 -15.53 1.31 -31.92
CA GLY A 583 -16.87 1.46 -32.49
C GLY A 583 -16.91 2.56 -33.55
N SER A 584 -16.30 3.72 -33.27
CA SER A 584 -16.19 4.81 -34.24
C SER A 584 -15.36 4.41 -35.45
N TYR A 585 -14.22 3.74 -35.27
CA TYR A 585 -13.36 3.28 -36.37
C TYR A 585 -14.10 2.33 -37.31
N VAL A 586 -14.73 1.28 -36.75
CA VAL A 586 -15.50 0.30 -37.50
C VAL A 586 -16.67 0.97 -38.22
N PHE A 587 -17.44 1.81 -37.51
CA PHE A 587 -18.57 2.53 -38.09
C PHE A 587 -18.15 3.38 -39.28
N HIS A 588 -17.10 4.20 -39.14
CA HIS A 588 -16.64 5.05 -40.23
C HIS A 588 -16.16 4.26 -41.44
N ARG A 589 -15.45 3.15 -41.21
CA ARG A 589 -14.93 2.29 -42.28
C ARG A 589 -16.04 1.72 -43.16
N TYR A 590 -17.14 1.30 -42.54
CA TYR A 590 -18.26 0.65 -43.24
C TYR A 590 -19.43 1.58 -43.56
N SER A 591 -19.48 2.77 -42.96
CA SER A 591 -20.60 3.70 -43.08
C SER A 591 -20.98 4.01 -44.52
N GLY A 592 -20.05 3.99 -45.47
CA GLY A 592 -20.34 4.23 -46.90
C GLY A 592 -21.30 3.20 -47.51
N ARG A 593 -21.17 1.92 -47.12
CA ARG A 593 -21.94 0.79 -47.66
C ARG A 593 -23.34 0.64 -47.09
N PHE A 594 -23.68 1.35 -46.02
CA PHE A 594 -24.99 1.21 -45.37
C PHE A 594 -26.18 1.46 -46.31
N GLY A 595 -26.03 2.33 -47.31
CA GLY A 595 -27.11 2.59 -48.27
C GLY A 595 -27.41 1.43 -49.20
N GLU A 596 -26.45 0.51 -49.42
CA GLU A 596 -26.56 -0.64 -50.32
C GLU A 596 -27.09 -1.89 -49.58
N GLU A 597 -26.76 -2.04 -48.30
CA GLU A 597 -27.05 -3.24 -47.48
C GLU A 597 -28.41 -3.19 -46.77
N ILE A 598 -28.92 -1.99 -46.51
CA ILE A 598 -30.27 -1.74 -45.95
C ILE A 598 -31.24 -1.63 -47.12
#